data_AF-A0A1B8CS53-F1
#
_entry.id   AF-A0A1B8CS53-F1
#
_cell.length_a   1.000
_cell.length_b   1.000
_cell.length_c   1.000
_cell.angle_alpha   90.00
_cell.angle_beta   90.00
_cell.angle_gamma   90.00
#
_symmetry.space_group_name_H-M   'P 1'
#
loop_
_entity.id
_entity.type
_entity.pdbx_description
1 polymer ?
#
loop_
_entity_poly.entity_id
_entity_poly.type
_entity_poly.pdbx_seq_one_letter_code
_entity_poly.pdbx_strand_id
1 'polypeptide(L)'
;MASTTTTTTGPPAGKLALLHLLALRTAKRAWAAVEGVHVVDSATGSPVADLPVPNVYELAFSPRGSYVITWERPSKDEAGDAVKNLKVWRTIEEGERTVLGRRAQKSQTGWNLQYTADEKYCARVVTNEVQFYESHELAVPWNRLRAEGVADFALSPGNNNSVAVFIPQRKGQPAAVKVFNVPQFGTAVSQKTFFKGDKVQLKWNALGTTLIVLAQTETDKTGKSYYGETTLYVLSANGGFDSRITLDKEGPIHDVTWSPNSREFGVVYGYMPAKTTIFRPRAVATHSFPLGPRNTILFSPTGRFVLVAGFGNLAGQVDVYDLSKDYRKITTIESGNPSVCEWSPDERFLLTATTSPRLRVDNGIRIFHVSGSIVYNEDMVELYHVAWPPRARGPTRSPTRSRQRPPSPLAPTAPPGARGTSTPLHFERDDQVAPNSRSSTTRPSTGTRSAARRA
;
A
#
# COMPACT_ATOMS: atom_id res chain seq x y z
N MET A 1 42.14 -12.59 -31.69
CA MET A 1 42.08 -11.60 -30.59
C MET A 1 40.68 -11.65 -30.03
N ALA A 2 40.51 -12.34 -28.90
CA ALA A 2 39.22 -12.65 -28.30
C ALA A 2 38.80 -11.52 -27.34
N SER A 3 37.55 -11.09 -27.47
CA SER A 3 36.87 -10.16 -26.59
C SER A 3 36.32 -10.89 -25.37
N THR A 4 36.70 -10.42 -24.19
CA THR A 4 36.33 -10.98 -22.88
C THR A 4 34.89 -10.60 -22.50
N THR A 5 34.03 -11.59 -22.34
CA THR A 5 32.71 -11.50 -21.71
C THR A 5 32.88 -11.62 -20.20
N THR A 6 32.54 -10.59 -19.43
CA THR A 6 32.41 -10.65 -17.97
C THR A 6 30.99 -11.04 -17.59
N THR A 7 30.85 -12.28 -17.12
CA THR A 7 29.65 -12.87 -16.54
C THR A 7 29.50 -12.38 -15.09
N THR A 8 28.52 -11.53 -14.80
CA THR A 8 28.18 -11.17 -13.42
C THR A 8 27.37 -12.33 -12.82
N THR A 9 28.01 -13.07 -11.92
CA THR A 9 27.46 -14.21 -11.19
C THR A 9 26.25 -13.81 -10.34
N GLY A 10 25.08 -14.34 -10.66
CA GLY A 10 23.94 -14.39 -9.74
C GLY A 10 24.26 -15.29 -8.52
N PRO A 11 23.48 -15.18 -7.42
CA PRO A 11 23.70 -16.03 -6.27
C PRO A 11 23.51 -17.51 -6.65
N PRO A 12 24.34 -18.43 -6.12
CA PRO A 12 24.29 -19.83 -6.48
C PRO A 12 22.94 -20.44 -6.10
N ALA A 13 22.34 -21.14 -7.06
CA ALA A 13 21.20 -22.01 -6.86
C ALA A 13 21.59 -23.15 -5.89
N GLY A 14 21.31 -22.98 -4.60
CA GLY A 14 21.73 -23.96 -3.60
C GLY A 14 21.64 -23.48 -2.15
N LYS A 15 20.45 -23.04 -1.74
CA LYS A 15 19.89 -23.04 -0.38
C LYS A 15 18.67 -22.12 -0.43
N LEU A 16 17.49 -22.70 -0.63
CA LEU A 16 16.22 -22.05 -0.30
C LEU A 16 16.26 -21.77 1.21
N ALA A 17 16.79 -20.60 1.59
CA ALA A 17 16.60 -20.08 2.92
C ALA A 17 15.10 -19.92 3.11
N LEU A 18 14.52 -20.73 4.00
CA LEU A 18 13.13 -20.67 4.39
C LEU A 18 12.82 -19.22 4.80
N LEU A 19 12.22 -18.45 3.90
CA LEU A 19 11.92 -17.05 4.12
C LEU A 19 10.64 -17.00 4.96
N HIS A 20 10.80 -17.00 6.28
CA HIS A 20 9.68 -17.14 7.21
C HIS A 20 8.83 -15.87 7.29
N LEU A 21 9.42 -14.71 7.01
CA LEU A 21 8.71 -13.44 7.08
C LEU A 21 9.44 -12.37 6.24
N LEU A 22 8.69 -11.50 5.56
CA LEU A 22 9.23 -10.38 4.77
C LEU A 22 8.56 -9.06 5.21
N ALA A 23 9.37 -8.02 5.38
CA ALA A 23 8.88 -6.64 5.49
C ALA A 23 9.45 -5.78 4.35
N LEU A 24 8.63 -4.90 3.78
CA LEU A 24 8.98 -4.02 2.67
C LEU A 24 8.56 -2.59 2.96
N ARG A 25 9.48 -1.63 2.85
CA ARG A 25 9.19 -0.18 3.00
C ARG A 25 10.16 0.65 2.19
N THR A 26 9.62 1.50 1.29
CA THR A 26 10.19 2.59 0.44
C THR A 26 11.57 2.42 -0.23
N ALA A 27 12.56 1.83 0.43
CA ALA A 27 13.85 1.47 -0.15
C ALA A 27 14.52 0.26 0.54
N LYS A 28 13.95 -0.34 1.59
CA LYS A 28 14.55 -1.49 2.30
C LYS A 28 13.62 -2.70 2.30
N ARG A 29 14.23 -3.88 2.21
CA ARG A 29 13.57 -5.18 2.41
C ARG A 29 14.25 -5.87 3.58
N ALA A 30 13.48 -6.54 4.41
CA ALA A 30 14.04 -7.36 5.48
C ALA A 30 13.36 -8.72 5.53
N TRP A 31 14.14 -9.76 5.81
CA TRP A 31 13.62 -11.09 6.07
C TRP A 31 14.23 -11.72 7.31
N ALA A 32 13.44 -12.55 7.99
CA ALA A 32 13.91 -13.36 9.11
C ALA A 32 14.38 -14.74 8.60
N ALA A 33 15.59 -15.10 8.98
CA ALA A 33 16.15 -16.44 8.91
C ALA A 33 16.28 -17.03 10.32
N VAL A 34 16.61 -18.32 10.42
CA VAL A 34 16.78 -19.00 11.72
C VAL A 34 17.86 -18.33 12.58
N GLU A 35 18.95 -17.90 11.94
CA GLU A 35 20.13 -17.34 12.60
C GLU A 35 20.02 -15.83 12.88
N GLY A 36 19.15 -15.11 12.17
CA GLY A 36 19.12 -13.65 12.23
C GLY A 36 18.12 -13.01 11.27
N VAL A 37 18.02 -11.67 11.34
CA VAL A 37 17.25 -10.86 10.40
C VAL A 37 18.21 -10.12 9.48
N HIS A 38 18.00 -10.26 8.17
CA HIS A 38 18.79 -9.59 7.15
C HIS A 38 18.00 -8.43 6.56
N VAL A 39 18.64 -7.29 6.39
CA VAL A 39 18.08 -6.06 5.82
C VAL A 39 18.92 -5.69 4.62
N VAL A 40 18.28 -5.50 3.47
CA VAL A 40 18.93 -5.12 2.20
C VAL A 40 18.27 -3.89 1.59
N ASP A 41 19.01 -3.21 0.74
CA ASP A 41 18.46 -2.18 -0.14
C ASP A 41 17.57 -2.84 -1.20
N SER A 42 16.42 -2.23 -1.44
CA SER A 42 15.41 -2.76 -2.35
C SER A 42 15.74 -2.54 -3.81
N ALA A 43 16.55 -1.56 -4.16
CA ALA A 43 16.91 -1.29 -5.55
C ALA A 43 18.15 -2.10 -5.97
N THR A 44 19.18 -2.15 -5.11
CA THR A 44 20.46 -2.78 -5.43
C THR A 44 20.58 -4.21 -4.91
N GLY A 45 19.80 -4.59 -3.89
CA GLY A 45 19.98 -5.85 -3.16
C GLY A 45 21.20 -5.86 -2.25
N SER A 46 21.89 -4.72 -2.07
CA SER A 46 23.07 -4.66 -1.22
C SER A 46 22.71 -4.80 0.26
N PRO A 47 23.52 -5.48 1.07
CA PRO A 47 23.28 -5.60 2.51
C PRO A 47 23.32 -4.23 3.18
N VAL A 48 22.32 -3.97 4.03
CA VAL A 48 22.19 -2.74 4.84
C VAL A 48 22.44 -3.06 6.30
N ALA A 49 21.86 -4.15 6.83
CA ALA A 49 22.09 -4.56 8.21
C ALA A 49 21.82 -6.07 8.40
N ASP A 50 22.59 -6.71 9.27
CA ASP A 50 22.29 -8.05 9.78
C ASP A 50 22.10 -7.97 11.30
N LEU A 51 20.94 -8.42 11.77
CA LEU A 51 20.56 -8.39 13.17
C LEU A 51 20.71 -9.81 13.72
N PRO A 52 21.63 -10.06 14.67
CA PRO A 52 21.86 -11.39 15.24
C PRO A 52 20.76 -11.74 16.26
N VAL A 53 19.54 -11.91 15.75
CA VAL A 53 18.34 -12.26 16.53
C VAL A 53 17.78 -13.56 15.96
N PRO A 54 18.00 -14.69 16.63
CA PRO A 54 17.49 -15.96 16.14
C PRO A 54 15.97 -16.04 16.33
N ASN A 55 15.32 -16.86 15.52
CA ASN A 55 13.91 -17.26 15.69
C ASN A 55 12.92 -16.08 15.80
N VAL A 56 13.15 -15.01 15.03
CA VAL A 56 12.21 -13.90 14.91
C VAL A 56 10.93 -14.38 14.26
N TYR A 57 9.80 -14.14 14.93
CA TYR A 57 8.48 -14.56 14.48
C TYR A 57 7.78 -13.46 13.69
N GLU A 58 7.91 -12.21 14.14
CA GLU A 58 7.40 -11.04 13.41
C GLU A 58 8.46 -9.93 13.30
N LEU A 59 8.49 -9.24 12.16
CA LEU A 59 9.32 -8.06 11.96
C LEU A 59 8.54 -6.96 11.21
N ALA A 60 8.86 -5.71 11.53
CA ALA A 60 8.23 -4.56 10.91
C ALA A 60 9.20 -3.37 10.80
N PHE A 61 9.00 -2.56 9.77
CA PHE A 61 9.70 -1.30 9.59
C PHE A 61 8.89 -0.13 10.13
N SER A 62 9.58 0.89 10.63
CA SER A 62 9.01 2.22 10.80
C SER A 62 8.65 2.86 9.43
N PRO A 63 7.81 3.92 9.38
CA PRO A 63 7.25 4.50 8.15
C PRO A 63 8.24 4.88 7.04
N ARG A 64 9.45 5.33 7.37
CA ARG A 64 10.56 5.66 6.47
C ARG A 64 11.66 4.59 6.48
N GLY A 65 11.51 3.55 7.30
CA GLY A 65 12.42 2.42 7.40
C GLY A 65 13.69 2.69 8.20
N SER A 66 13.77 3.76 9.00
CA SER A 66 14.93 4.06 9.87
C SER A 66 15.06 3.12 11.06
N TYR A 67 13.97 2.45 11.44
CA TYR A 67 13.92 1.47 12.52
C TYR A 67 13.33 0.15 12.04
N VAL A 68 13.88 -0.96 12.55
CA VAL A 68 13.32 -2.30 12.44
C VAL A 68 12.95 -2.77 13.83
N ILE A 69 11.77 -3.37 13.96
CA ILE A 69 11.30 -3.98 15.19
C ILE A 69 11.21 -5.47 14.94
N THR A 70 11.78 -6.25 15.85
CA THR A 70 11.72 -7.71 15.85
C THR A 70 10.96 -8.20 17.06
N TRP A 71 10.10 -9.19 16.86
CA TRP A 71 9.36 -9.85 17.93
C TRP A 71 9.62 -11.35 17.91
N GLU A 72 10.17 -11.84 19.02
CA GLU A 72 10.44 -13.25 19.30
C GLU A 72 9.27 -13.84 20.10
N ARG A 73 9.09 -15.16 20.04
CA ARG A 73 8.08 -15.84 20.86
C ARG A 73 8.38 -15.59 22.34
N PRO A 74 7.39 -15.15 23.15
CA PRO A 74 7.62 -14.89 24.58
C PRO A 74 8.16 -16.13 25.29
N SER A 75 9.27 -15.96 26.00
CA SER A 75 9.92 -17.00 26.79
C SER A 75 10.32 -16.44 28.16
N LYS A 76 10.73 -17.34 29.06
CA LYS A 76 11.31 -17.01 30.36
C LYS A 76 12.78 -17.39 30.36
N ASP A 77 13.60 -16.61 31.04
CA ASP A 77 15.00 -16.96 31.27
C ASP A 77 15.16 -17.97 32.42
N GLU A 78 16.40 -18.35 32.71
CA GLU A 78 16.75 -19.30 33.78
C GLU A 78 16.33 -18.81 35.18
N ALA A 79 16.22 -17.49 35.37
CA ALA A 79 15.74 -16.87 36.60
C ALA A 79 14.20 -16.79 36.67
N GLY A 80 13.49 -17.18 35.60
CA GLY A 80 12.04 -17.13 35.50
C GLY A 80 11.48 -15.77 35.04
N ASP A 81 12.34 -14.80 34.73
CA ASP A 81 11.98 -13.49 34.26
C ASP A 81 11.60 -13.50 32.78
N ALA A 82 10.70 -12.60 32.39
CA ALA A 82 10.26 -12.51 31.01
C ALA A 82 11.38 -11.96 30.12
N VAL A 83 11.81 -12.76 29.14
CA VAL A 83 12.82 -12.33 28.17
C VAL A 83 12.27 -11.13 27.40
N LYS A 84 13.14 -10.14 27.18
CA LYS A 84 12.82 -8.94 26.40
C LYS A 84 12.78 -9.27 24.91
N ASN A 85 11.69 -9.92 24.51
CA ASN A 85 11.45 -10.50 23.19
C ASN A 85 11.06 -9.49 22.11
N LEU A 86 10.74 -8.24 22.47
CA LEU A 86 10.56 -7.13 21.53
C LEU A 86 11.82 -6.28 21.52
N LYS A 87 12.48 -6.16 20.35
CA LYS A 87 13.72 -5.39 20.19
C LYS A 87 13.57 -4.38 19.06
N VAL A 88 14.06 -3.15 19.28
CA VAL A 88 14.06 -2.07 18.29
C VAL A 88 15.49 -1.77 17.88
N TRP A 89 15.71 -1.74 16.57
CA TRP A 89 17.01 -1.62 15.91
C TRP A 89 17.02 -0.38 15.02
N ARG A 90 18.12 0.36 15.00
CA ARG A 90 18.35 1.39 13.99
C ARG A 90 18.87 0.73 12.71
N THR A 91 18.37 1.16 11.56
CA THR A 91 18.75 0.59 10.24
C THR A 91 19.76 1.45 9.47
N ILE A 92 20.20 2.57 10.05
CA ILE A 92 21.05 3.57 9.42
C ILE A 92 22.23 3.80 10.36
N GLU A 93 23.40 3.25 10.01
CA GLU A 93 24.76 3.81 10.17
C GLU A 93 25.81 2.71 9.96
N GLU A 94 26.92 3.06 9.30
CA GLU A 94 28.14 2.25 9.09
C GLU A 94 28.92 2.06 10.41
N GLY A 95 28.23 1.64 11.47
CA GLY A 95 28.76 1.55 12.83
C GLY A 95 28.04 0.53 13.71
N GLU A 96 28.50 0.43 14.96
CA GLU A 96 28.12 -0.63 15.90
C GLU A 96 26.60 -0.69 16.13
N ARG A 97 26.04 -1.88 15.89
CA ARG A 97 24.61 -2.13 15.77
C ARG A 97 23.96 -2.14 17.16
N THR A 98 23.54 -0.98 17.63
CA THR A 98 22.95 -0.85 18.97
C THR A 98 21.44 -1.11 18.99
N VAL A 99 21.01 -1.95 19.92
CA VAL A 99 19.59 -2.09 20.26
C VAL A 99 19.14 -0.84 21.01
N LEU A 100 18.21 -0.08 20.43
CA LEU A 100 17.69 1.17 21.02
C LEU A 100 16.74 0.90 22.19
N GLY A 101 16.06 -0.24 22.16
CA GLY A 101 15.11 -0.61 23.18
C GLY A 101 14.81 -2.09 23.17
N ARG A 102 14.66 -2.65 24.38
CA ARG A 102 14.26 -4.05 24.61
C ARG A 102 13.09 -4.07 25.57
N ARG A 103 12.00 -4.75 25.24
CA ARG A 103 10.81 -4.86 26.09
C ARG A 103 10.28 -6.28 26.05
N ALA A 104 9.64 -6.69 27.15
CA ALA A 104 8.84 -7.91 27.16
C ALA A 104 7.45 -7.60 26.59
N GLN A 105 7.03 -8.34 25.58
CA GLN A 105 5.73 -8.22 24.93
C GLN A 105 5.10 -9.60 24.76
N LYS A 106 4.12 -9.90 25.60
CA LYS A 106 3.45 -11.22 25.63
C LYS A 106 2.41 -11.37 24.51
N SER A 107 1.66 -10.31 24.22
CA SER A 107 0.61 -10.33 23.21
C SER A 107 1.22 -10.18 21.81
N GLN A 108 0.82 -11.07 20.91
CA GLN A 108 1.08 -10.91 19.48
C GLN A 108 0.22 -9.76 18.91
N THR A 109 -1.01 -9.55 19.39
CA THR A 109 -1.81 -8.41 18.93
C THR A 109 -1.24 -7.10 19.50
N GLY A 110 -1.09 -6.08 18.66
CA GLY A 110 -0.57 -4.78 19.05
C GLY A 110 0.91 -4.79 19.48
N TRP A 111 1.67 -5.80 19.03
CA TRP A 111 3.09 -5.96 19.38
C TRP A 111 3.98 -4.82 18.86
N ASN A 112 3.60 -4.25 17.71
CA ASN A 112 4.40 -3.28 16.99
C ASN A 112 4.24 -1.85 17.57
N LEU A 113 5.32 -1.08 17.56
CA LEU A 113 5.26 0.34 17.87
C LEU A 113 4.65 1.10 16.69
N GLN A 114 3.78 2.05 17.00
CA GLN A 114 3.28 2.97 15.98
C GLN A 114 4.15 4.22 15.97
N TYR A 115 4.61 4.62 14.80
CA TYR A 115 5.45 5.79 14.61
C TYR A 115 4.66 6.93 13.99
N THR A 116 5.04 8.14 14.36
CA THR A 116 4.73 9.36 13.62
C THR A 116 5.33 9.30 12.20
N ALA A 117 4.76 10.05 11.25
CA ALA A 117 5.16 9.98 9.84
C ALA A 117 6.61 10.47 9.60
N ASP A 118 7.11 11.36 10.45
CA ASP A 118 8.50 11.84 10.48
C ASP A 118 9.45 10.91 11.26
N GLU A 119 8.91 9.87 11.92
CA GLU A 119 9.63 8.95 12.81
C GLU A 119 10.32 9.63 14.00
N LYS A 120 9.88 10.84 14.38
CA LYS A 120 10.45 11.52 15.54
C LYS A 120 9.99 10.88 16.84
N TYR A 121 8.72 10.50 16.87
CA TYR A 121 8.08 9.87 18.02
C TYR A 121 7.49 8.51 17.66
N CYS A 122 7.52 7.60 18.63
CA CYS A 122 6.77 6.35 18.58
C CYS A 122 5.92 6.18 19.83
N ALA A 123 4.80 5.47 19.69
CA ALA A 123 3.89 5.22 20.79
C ALA A 123 3.61 3.72 20.94
N ARG A 124 3.25 3.34 22.17
CA ARG A 124 2.76 2.01 22.51
C ARG A 124 1.67 2.10 23.54
N VAL A 125 0.77 1.13 23.51
CA VAL A 125 -0.22 0.93 24.56
C VAL A 125 0.39 0.16 25.72
N VAL A 126 0.09 0.60 26.93
CA VAL A 126 0.37 -0.07 28.20
C VAL A 126 -0.92 -0.06 29.01
N THR A 127 -0.98 -0.85 30.08
CA THR A 127 -2.12 -0.85 30.99
C THR A 127 -2.47 0.58 31.43
N ASN A 128 -3.68 1.03 31.06
CA ASN A 128 -4.25 2.34 31.39
C ASN A 128 -3.59 3.59 30.76
N GLU A 129 -2.60 3.44 29.89
CA GLU A 129 -1.97 4.60 29.24
C GLU A 129 -1.35 4.28 27.88
N VAL A 130 -1.28 5.31 27.03
CA VAL A 130 -0.46 5.28 25.81
C VAL A 130 0.80 6.09 26.08
N GLN A 131 1.96 5.42 25.99
CA GLN A 131 3.27 6.01 26.24
C GLN A 131 3.89 6.44 24.91
N PHE A 132 4.31 7.70 24.83
CA PHE A 132 5.03 8.28 23.70
C PHE A 132 6.51 8.38 24.05
N TYR A 133 7.38 8.02 23.10
CA TYR A 133 8.82 8.04 23.22
C TYR A 133 9.42 8.79 22.05
N GLU A 134 10.59 9.38 22.26
CA GLU A 134 11.42 9.80 21.14
C GLU A 134 11.98 8.54 20.48
N SER A 135 11.88 8.41 19.16
CA SER A 135 12.19 7.13 18.50
C SER A 135 13.66 6.70 18.61
N HIS A 136 14.56 7.65 18.91
CA HIS A 136 15.97 7.37 19.18
C HIS A 136 16.27 7.01 20.64
N GLU A 137 15.37 7.30 21.58
CA GLU A 137 15.52 7.00 23.01
C GLU A 137 14.24 6.34 23.56
N LEU A 138 14.28 5.02 23.72
CA LEU A 138 13.12 4.25 24.17
C LEU A 138 13.09 4.03 25.68
N ALA A 139 14.13 4.46 26.41
CA ALA A 139 14.28 4.24 27.85
C ALA A 139 13.18 4.92 28.67
N VAL A 140 12.96 6.21 28.41
CA VAL A 140 12.05 7.07 29.16
C VAL A 140 10.93 7.58 28.24
N PRO A 141 9.65 7.50 28.63
CA PRO A 141 8.57 8.11 27.87
C PRO A 141 8.71 9.64 27.87
N TRP A 142 8.66 10.24 26.67
CA TRP A 142 8.59 11.68 26.46
C TRP A 142 7.28 12.27 26.97
N ASN A 143 6.16 11.57 26.74
CA ASN A 143 4.84 12.00 27.20
C ASN A 143 3.91 10.80 27.39
N ARG A 144 2.82 10.96 28.14
CA ARG A 144 1.86 9.90 28.47
C ARG A 144 0.43 10.39 28.36
N LEU A 145 -0.37 9.68 27.58
CA LEU A 145 -1.81 9.85 27.53
C LEU A 145 -2.44 8.84 28.51
N ARG A 146 -2.97 9.33 29.63
CA ARG A 146 -3.71 8.48 30.57
C ARG A 146 -5.10 8.19 30.02
N ALA A 147 -5.41 6.90 29.84
CA ALA A 147 -6.69 6.42 29.33
C ALA A 147 -7.00 5.09 30.03
N GLU A 148 -7.77 5.15 31.12
CA GLU A 148 -8.08 3.98 31.93
C GLU A 148 -8.77 2.91 31.08
N GLY A 149 -8.26 1.67 31.15
CA GLY A 149 -8.80 0.54 30.40
C GLY A 149 -8.53 0.57 28.90
N VAL A 150 -7.62 1.42 28.39
CA VAL A 150 -7.24 1.40 26.97
C VAL A 150 -6.83 -0.01 26.52
N ALA A 151 -7.43 -0.47 25.44
CA ALA A 151 -7.16 -1.78 24.85
C ALA A 151 -6.43 -1.67 23.51
N ASP A 152 -6.71 -0.62 22.73
CA ASP A 152 -6.08 -0.40 21.43
C ASP A 152 -5.93 1.10 21.14
N PHE A 153 -5.04 1.46 20.22
CA PHE A 153 -4.81 2.83 19.79
C PHE A 153 -4.34 2.91 18.34
N ALA A 154 -4.54 4.06 17.71
CA ALA A 154 -4.04 4.33 16.37
C ALA A 154 -3.55 5.77 16.24
N LEU A 155 -2.28 5.94 15.87
CA LEU A 155 -1.73 7.24 15.47
C LEU A 155 -2.20 7.59 14.07
N SER A 156 -2.56 8.86 13.86
CA SER A 156 -2.89 9.35 12.53
C SER A 156 -1.65 9.38 11.64
N PRO A 157 -1.76 8.92 10.38
CA PRO A 157 -0.70 9.08 9.39
C PRO A 157 -0.65 10.52 8.87
N GLY A 158 0.42 10.86 8.17
CA GLY A 158 0.61 12.17 7.56
C GLY A 158 1.11 13.23 8.55
N ASN A 159 0.81 14.50 8.27
CA ASN A 159 1.30 15.64 9.07
C ASN A 159 0.37 16.01 10.24
N ASN A 160 -0.79 15.37 10.34
CA ASN A 160 -1.68 15.55 11.47
C ASN A 160 -1.19 14.70 12.63
N ASN A 161 -1.05 15.33 13.80
CA ASN A 161 -0.59 14.70 15.03
C ASN A 161 -1.78 14.39 15.93
N SER A 162 -2.57 13.38 15.56
CA SER A 162 -3.70 12.90 16.33
C SER A 162 -3.48 11.45 16.78
N VAL A 163 -4.06 11.10 17.92
CA VAL A 163 -4.09 9.73 18.43
C VAL A 163 -5.52 9.35 18.76
N ALA A 164 -5.98 8.22 18.22
CA ALA A 164 -7.22 7.59 18.61
C ALA A 164 -6.92 6.51 19.65
N VAL A 165 -7.71 6.44 20.71
CA VAL A 165 -7.66 5.36 21.71
C VAL A 165 -9.02 4.69 21.82
N PHE A 166 -8.99 3.38 21.99
CA PHE A 166 -10.17 2.56 22.22
C PHE A 166 -10.19 2.03 23.65
N ILE A 167 -11.32 2.25 24.32
CA ILE A 167 -11.62 1.74 25.65
C ILE A 167 -12.84 0.83 25.51
N PRO A 168 -12.71 -0.49 25.72
CA PRO A 168 -13.81 -1.43 25.62
C PRO A 168 -14.79 -1.25 26.79
N GLN A 169 -15.96 -1.88 26.67
CA GLN A 169 -16.97 -1.88 27.73
C GLN A 169 -16.41 -2.47 29.02
N ARG A 170 -16.59 -1.78 30.15
CA ARG A 170 -16.13 -2.25 31.47
C ARG A 170 -17.00 -1.69 32.58
N LYS A 171 -17.36 -2.53 33.56
CA LYS A 171 -18.12 -2.14 34.77
C LYS A 171 -19.38 -1.29 34.47
N GLY A 172 -20.15 -1.68 33.44
CA GLY A 172 -21.36 -0.98 33.02
C GLY A 172 -21.15 0.28 32.18
N GLN A 173 -19.90 0.71 31.95
CA GLN A 173 -19.60 1.81 31.04
C GLN A 173 -19.61 1.33 29.58
N PRO A 174 -20.14 2.15 28.64
CA PRO A 174 -20.12 1.82 27.21
C PRO A 174 -18.68 1.81 26.66
N ALA A 175 -18.49 1.17 25.51
CA ALA A 175 -17.23 1.29 24.79
C ALA A 175 -17.08 2.73 24.28
N ALA A 176 -15.84 3.21 24.22
CA ALA A 176 -15.54 4.56 23.78
C ALA A 176 -14.32 4.56 22.85
N VAL A 177 -14.42 5.34 21.78
CA VAL A 177 -13.26 5.80 21.02
C VAL A 177 -13.09 7.28 21.28
N LYS A 178 -11.88 7.68 21.67
CA LYS A 178 -11.52 9.08 21.92
C LYS A 178 -10.34 9.47 21.05
N VAL A 179 -10.38 10.66 20.48
CA VAL A 179 -9.31 11.25 19.68
C VAL A 179 -8.71 12.41 20.43
N PHE A 180 -7.39 12.45 20.52
CA PHE A 180 -6.62 13.51 21.15
C PHE A 180 -5.62 14.09 20.14
N ASN A 181 -5.26 15.35 20.33
CA ASN A 181 -4.12 15.94 19.64
C ASN A 181 -2.85 15.62 20.42
N VAL A 182 -1.77 15.27 19.73
CA VAL A 182 -0.46 15.07 20.34
C VAL A 182 0.29 16.41 20.27
N PRO A 183 0.79 16.97 21.39
CA PRO A 183 0.85 16.43 22.76
C PRO A 183 -0.29 16.83 23.72
N GLN A 184 -1.33 17.52 23.26
CA GLN A 184 -2.40 18.02 24.13
C GLN A 184 -3.41 16.92 24.55
N PHE A 185 -3.16 16.33 25.71
CA PHE A 185 -3.97 15.22 26.26
C PHE A 185 -5.01 15.61 27.31
N GLY A 186 -5.12 16.89 27.66
CA GLY A 186 -6.04 17.35 28.70
C GLY A 186 -7.52 17.11 28.38
N THR A 187 -7.89 17.22 27.10
CA THR A 187 -9.28 17.04 26.62
C THR A 187 -9.30 16.27 25.32
N ALA A 188 -10.22 15.31 25.20
CA ALA A 188 -10.47 14.64 23.93
C ALA A 188 -11.10 15.63 22.95
N VAL A 189 -10.57 15.69 21.72
CA VAL A 189 -11.05 16.56 20.64
C VAL A 189 -12.32 15.99 20.02
N SER A 190 -12.36 14.67 19.84
CA SER A 190 -13.54 13.94 19.39
C SER A 190 -13.72 12.71 20.26
N GLN A 191 -14.96 12.33 20.54
CA GLN A 191 -15.25 11.08 21.21
C GLN A 191 -16.56 10.50 20.72
N LYS A 192 -16.61 9.16 20.64
CA LYS A 192 -17.82 8.42 20.34
C LYS A 192 -17.96 7.26 21.31
N THR A 193 -19.11 7.18 21.95
CA THR A 193 -19.48 6.02 22.77
C THR A 193 -20.47 5.14 22.05
N PHE A 194 -20.35 3.83 22.22
CA PHE A 194 -21.27 2.85 21.67
C PHE A 194 -21.36 1.63 22.59
N PHE A 195 -22.52 0.98 22.55
CA PHE A 195 -22.71 -0.33 23.16
C PHE A 195 -22.28 -1.41 22.17
N LYS A 196 -22.08 -2.64 22.64
CA LYS A 196 -21.74 -3.77 21.75
C LYS A 196 -20.47 -3.49 20.92
N GLY A 197 -19.37 -3.18 21.61
CA GLY A 197 -18.04 -3.05 21.04
C GLY A 197 -17.01 -3.77 21.90
N ASP A 198 -16.67 -4.99 21.52
CA ASP A 198 -15.66 -5.80 22.22
C ASP A 198 -14.29 -5.57 21.57
N LYS A 199 -14.28 -5.48 20.24
CA LYS A 199 -13.09 -5.18 19.43
C LYS A 199 -13.41 -4.05 18.47
N VAL A 200 -12.39 -3.28 18.11
CA VAL A 200 -12.49 -2.27 17.06
C VAL A 200 -11.33 -2.39 16.08
N GLN A 201 -11.57 -1.95 14.85
CA GLN A 201 -10.49 -1.59 13.93
C GLN A 201 -10.54 -0.08 13.71
N LEU A 202 -9.40 0.56 13.96
CA LEU A 202 -9.21 1.99 13.80
C LEU A 202 -8.49 2.25 12.46
N LYS A 203 -9.20 2.78 11.47
CA LYS A 203 -8.66 3.05 10.12
C LYS A 203 -8.65 4.54 9.82
N TRP A 204 -7.48 5.16 9.93
CA TRP A 204 -7.27 6.55 9.52
C TRP A 204 -7.19 6.67 8.00
N ASN A 205 -7.69 7.78 7.45
CA ASN A 205 -7.36 8.18 6.08
C ASN A 205 -5.88 8.59 5.98
N ALA A 206 -5.31 8.59 4.77
CA ALA A 206 -3.88 8.85 4.57
C ALA A 206 -3.43 10.25 5.04
N LEU A 207 -4.33 11.24 5.05
CA LEU A 207 -4.07 12.58 5.59
C LEU A 207 -4.19 12.68 7.12
N GLY A 208 -4.73 11.67 7.80
CA GLY A 208 -4.91 11.68 9.26
C GLY A 208 -6.01 12.62 9.77
N THR A 209 -6.95 13.03 8.92
CA THR A 209 -8.04 13.97 9.26
C THR A 209 -9.32 13.28 9.71
N THR A 210 -9.52 12.03 9.30
CA THR A 210 -10.76 11.28 9.49
C THR A 210 -10.46 9.83 9.80
N LEU A 211 -11.15 9.32 10.81
CA LEU A 211 -11.03 7.97 11.35
C LEU A 211 -12.32 7.20 11.09
N ILE A 212 -12.18 6.01 10.53
CA ILE A 212 -13.23 4.99 10.54
C ILE A 212 -13.01 4.10 11.76
N VAL A 213 -14.08 3.85 12.51
CA VAL A 213 -14.13 2.90 13.61
C VAL A 213 -15.07 1.78 13.20
N LEU A 214 -14.52 0.60 12.92
CA LEU A 214 -15.30 -0.63 12.74
C LEU A 214 -15.38 -1.35 14.08
N ALA A 215 -16.52 -1.25 14.75
CA ALA A 215 -16.78 -1.93 16.01
C ALA A 215 -17.42 -3.29 15.77
N GLN A 216 -16.97 -4.30 16.50
CA GLN A 216 -17.41 -5.69 16.38
C GLN A 216 -17.74 -6.25 17.77
N THR A 217 -18.78 -7.08 17.86
CA THR A 217 -19.03 -7.94 19.02
C THR A 217 -18.69 -9.39 18.74
N GLU A 218 -18.28 -10.11 19.77
CA GLU A 218 -17.88 -11.51 19.66
C GLU A 218 -19.07 -12.48 19.68
N THR A 219 -20.14 -12.12 20.40
CA THR A 219 -21.41 -12.88 20.42
C THR A 219 -22.59 -11.92 20.50
N ASP A 220 -23.62 -12.16 19.70
CA ASP A 220 -24.88 -11.44 19.86
C ASP A 220 -25.62 -11.99 21.06
N LYS A 221 -25.78 -11.16 22.11
CA LYS A 221 -26.49 -11.52 23.35
C LYS A 221 -27.96 -11.90 23.12
N THR A 222 -28.51 -11.63 21.93
CA THR A 222 -29.85 -12.07 21.53
C THR A 222 -29.91 -13.51 20.99
N GLY A 223 -28.75 -14.17 20.80
CA GLY A 223 -28.67 -15.55 20.30
C GLY A 223 -28.99 -15.71 18.81
N LYS A 224 -29.27 -14.62 18.09
CA LYS A 224 -29.65 -14.66 16.67
C LYS A 224 -28.47 -14.83 15.71
N SER A 225 -27.26 -14.47 16.14
CA SER A 225 -26.08 -14.53 15.28
C SER A 225 -24.84 -14.99 16.05
N TYR A 226 -24.25 -16.10 15.60
CA TYR A 226 -22.97 -16.61 16.10
C TYR A 226 -21.79 -15.71 15.76
N TYR A 227 -21.94 -14.84 14.75
CA TYR A 227 -20.89 -13.96 14.23
C TYR A 227 -20.92 -12.54 14.81
N GLY A 228 -21.78 -12.27 15.80
CA GLY A 228 -21.92 -10.96 16.43
C GLY A 228 -22.49 -9.88 15.51
N GLU A 229 -22.38 -8.63 15.95
CA GLU A 229 -22.86 -7.43 15.26
C GLU A 229 -21.66 -6.56 14.87
N THR A 230 -21.65 -6.04 13.65
CA THR A 230 -20.64 -5.09 13.18
C THR A 230 -21.27 -3.73 12.94
N THR A 231 -20.71 -2.68 13.52
CA THR A 231 -21.16 -1.30 13.35
C THR A 231 -20.00 -0.41 12.91
N LEU A 232 -20.31 0.60 12.10
CA LEU A 232 -19.29 1.47 11.50
C LEU A 232 -19.57 2.92 11.90
N TYR A 233 -18.52 3.60 12.39
CA TYR A 233 -18.56 5.00 12.75
C TYR A 233 -17.48 5.77 12.01
N VAL A 234 -17.70 7.07 11.84
CA VAL A 234 -16.71 8.01 11.34
C VAL A 234 -16.55 9.12 12.35
N LEU A 235 -15.29 9.43 12.69
CA LEU A 235 -14.91 10.55 13.56
C LEU A 235 -13.92 11.44 12.81
N SER A 236 -14.05 12.75 12.93
CA SER A 236 -13.04 13.70 12.47
C SER A 236 -12.01 13.99 13.57
N ALA A 237 -10.74 14.10 13.18
CA ALA A 237 -9.64 14.42 14.08
C ALA A 237 -9.85 15.76 14.83
N ASN A 238 -10.54 16.72 14.21
CA ASN A 238 -10.79 18.04 14.77
C ASN A 238 -12.09 18.14 15.59
N GLY A 239 -12.82 17.04 15.78
CA GLY A 239 -14.08 17.04 16.55
C GLY A 239 -15.29 17.61 15.83
N GLY A 240 -15.14 18.12 14.60
CA GLY A 240 -16.24 18.76 13.86
C GLY A 240 -17.27 17.80 13.26
N PHE A 241 -17.04 16.49 13.32
CA PHE A 241 -17.96 15.49 12.78
C PHE A 241 -17.78 14.14 13.48
N ASP A 242 -18.87 13.57 13.98
CA ASP A 242 -18.98 12.17 14.35
C ASP A 242 -20.33 11.62 13.87
N SER A 243 -20.34 10.42 13.29
CA SER A 243 -21.57 9.80 12.84
C SER A 243 -21.47 8.28 12.75
N ARG A 244 -22.60 7.60 12.95
CA ARG A 244 -22.76 6.18 12.59
C ARG A 244 -23.08 6.10 11.10
N ILE A 245 -22.37 5.25 10.37
CA ILE A 245 -22.69 4.99 8.97
C ILE A 245 -23.89 4.05 8.92
N THR A 246 -24.97 4.52 8.29
CA THR A 246 -26.16 3.69 8.02
C THR A 246 -25.91 2.86 6.78
N LEU A 247 -26.03 1.55 6.93
CA LEU A 247 -25.92 0.58 5.85
C LEU A 247 -27.33 0.08 5.51
N ASP A 248 -27.72 0.22 4.25
CA ASP A 248 -29.09 -0.01 3.78
C ASP A 248 -29.36 -1.47 3.33
N LYS A 249 -28.48 -2.39 3.70
CA LYS A 249 -28.62 -3.82 3.43
C LYS A 249 -28.19 -4.60 4.68
N GLU A 250 -29.05 -5.50 5.11
CA GLU A 250 -28.80 -6.35 6.27
C GLU A 250 -27.67 -7.35 6.02
N GLY A 251 -26.83 -7.54 7.04
CA GLY A 251 -25.73 -8.50 7.07
C GLY A 251 -24.42 -7.87 7.58
N PRO A 252 -23.33 -8.64 7.56
CA PRO A 252 -22.04 -8.20 8.11
C PRO A 252 -21.35 -7.20 7.19
N ILE A 253 -20.37 -6.48 7.74
CA ILE A 253 -19.39 -5.72 6.96
C ILE A 253 -18.23 -6.65 6.60
N HIS A 254 -18.01 -6.85 5.30
CA HIS A 254 -16.94 -7.71 4.79
C HIS A 254 -15.61 -6.96 4.68
N ASP A 255 -15.65 -5.72 4.18
CA ASP A 255 -14.46 -4.90 4.02
C ASP A 255 -14.76 -3.39 4.06
N VAL A 256 -13.77 -2.62 4.51
CA VAL A 256 -13.80 -1.15 4.57
C VAL A 256 -12.43 -0.60 4.23
N THR A 257 -12.33 0.18 3.16
CA THR A 257 -11.04 0.68 2.66
C THR A 257 -11.12 2.16 2.33
N TRP A 258 -10.18 2.95 2.85
CA TRP A 258 -10.00 4.35 2.47
C TRP A 258 -9.39 4.45 1.07
N SER A 259 -9.90 5.38 0.26
CA SER A 259 -9.18 5.80 -0.94
C SER A 259 -7.89 6.54 -0.54
N PRO A 260 -6.76 6.31 -1.24
CA PRO A 260 -5.51 7.03 -0.98
C PRO A 260 -5.64 8.55 -1.08
N ASN A 261 -6.60 9.04 -1.86
CA ASN A 261 -6.92 10.47 -1.97
C ASN A 261 -7.53 11.07 -0.69
N SER A 262 -7.88 10.26 0.32
CA SER A 262 -8.45 10.65 1.60
C SER A 262 -9.81 11.37 1.53
N ARG A 263 -10.48 11.32 0.38
CA ARG A 263 -11.76 12.01 0.09
C ARG A 263 -12.96 11.08 -0.01
N GLU A 264 -12.75 9.77 0.02
CA GLU A 264 -13.81 8.77 -0.03
C GLU A 264 -13.30 7.44 0.54
N PHE A 265 -14.23 6.55 0.87
CA PHE A 265 -13.94 5.18 1.27
C PHE A 265 -15.02 4.24 0.74
N GLY A 266 -14.64 2.99 0.53
CA GLY A 266 -15.54 1.93 0.09
C GLY A 266 -15.92 1.02 1.25
N VAL A 267 -17.17 0.55 1.24
CA VAL A 267 -17.67 -0.46 2.19
C VAL A 267 -18.35 -1.58 1.42
N VAL A 268 -17.98 -2.82 1.72
CA VAL A 268 -18.66 -4.04 1.23
C VAL A 268 -19.45 -4.63 2.39
N TYR A 269 -20.77 -4.76 2.24
CA TYR A 269 -21.65 -5.15 3.34
C TYR A 269 -22.90 -5.90 2.90
N GLY A 270 -23.50 -6.59 3.86
CA GLY A 270 -24.75 -7.32 3.71
C GLY A 270 -24.56 -8.80 3.35
N TYR A 271 -25.65 -9.57 3.48
CA TYR A 271 -25.66 -10.97 3.07
C TYR A 271 -25.43 -11.10 1.56
N MET A 272 -24.68 -12.14 1.17
CA MET A 272 -24.36 -12.40 -0.24
C MET A 272 -25.65 -12.62 -1.05
N PRO A 273 -25.78 -12.02 -2.25
CA PRO A 273 -24.85 -11.10 -2.91
C PRO A 273 -24.77 -9.75 -2.17
N ALA A 274 -23.55 -9.37 -1.79
CA ALA A 274 -23.28 -8.20 -0.97
C ALA A 274 -23.42 -6.90 -1.78
N LYS A 275 -23.65 -5.80 -1.06
CA LYS A 275 -23.66 -4.45 -1.62
C LYS A 275 -22.30 -3.80 -1.38
N THR A 276 -21.77 -3.14 -2.41
CA THR A 276 -20.55 -2.34 -2.30
C THR A 276 -20.89 -0.90 -2.59
N THR A 277 -20.60 0.01 -1.65
CA THR A 277 -20.96 1.43 -1.76
C THR A 277 -19.74 2.31 -1.43
N ILE A 278 -19.57 3.36 -2.22
CA ILE A 278 -18.61 4.44 -1.97
C ILE A 278 -19.27 5.53 -1.13
N PHE A 279 -18.60 5.94 -0.07
CA PHE A 279 -19.02 6.98 0.84
C PHE A 279 -18.01 8.13 0.84
N ARG A 280 -18.52 9.37 0.94
CA ARG A 280 -17.70 10.54 1.29
C ARG A 280 -17.29 10.51 2.77
N PRO A 281 -16.31 11.32 3.22
CA PRO A 281 -15.77 11.26 4.57
C PRO A 281 -16.78 11.65 5.66
N ARG A 282 -17.93 12.21 5.28
CA ARG A 282 -19.07 12.49 6.17
C ARG A 282 -20.15 11.40 6.13
N ALA A 283 -19.79 10.16 5.82
CA ALA A 283 -20.72 9.02 5.75
C ALA A 283 -21.87 9.17 4.73
N VAL A 284 -21.71 10.01 3.70
CA VAL A 284 -22.72 10.19 2.64
C VAL A 284 -22.46 9.18 1.53
N ALA A 285 -23.40 8.27 1.29
CA ALA A 285 -23.35 7.34 0.17
C ALA A 285 -23.40 8.11 -1.17
N THR A 286 -22.50 7.77 -2.08
CA THR A 286 -22.35 8.47 -3.38
C THR A 286 -22.56 7.56 -4.58
N HIS A 287 -22.07 6.33 -4.52
CA HIS A 287 -22.20 5.38 -5.61
C HIS A 287 -22.32 3.96 -5.05
N SER A 288 -23.16 3.14 -5.65
CA SER A 288 -23.26 1.71 -5.34
C SER A 288 -22.97 0.90 -6.59
N PHE A 289 -22.07 -0.08 -6.46
CA PHE A 289 -21.76 -1.01 -7.53
C PHE A 289 -22.85 -2.09 -7.66
N PRO A 290 -22.92 -2.80 -8.80
CA PRO A 290 -23.83 -3.93 -8.96
C PRO A 290 -23.68 -4.95 -7.83
N LEU A 291 -24.81 -5.50 -7.38
CA LEU A 291 -24.82 -6.58 -6.39
C LEU A 291 -24.08 -7.80 -6.95
N GLY A 292 -23.26 -8.42 -6.11
CA GLY A 292 -22.54 -9.63 -6.51
C GLY A 292 -21.93 -10.35 -5.31
N PRO A 293 -21.43 -11.57 -5.53
CA PRO A 293 -20.62 -12.27 -4.54
C PRO A 293 -19.25 -11.57 -4.42
N ARG A 294 -19.21 -10.52 -3.59
CA ARG A 294 -18.05 -9.63 -3.40
C ARG A 294 -17.82 -9.41 -1.90
N ASN A 295 -16.58 -9.51 -1.46
CA ASN A 295 -16.18 -9.31 -0.06
C ASN A 295 -14.96 -8.38 0.10
N THR A 296 -14.40 -7.87 -1.00
CA THR A 296 -13.15 -7.10 -1.00
C THR A 296 -13.30 -5.84 -1.85
N ILE A 297 -12.82 -4.71 -1.35
CA ILE A 297 -12.72 -3.45 -2.10
C ILE A 297 -11.33 -2.83 -1.94
N LEU A 298 -10.64 -2.59 -3.06
CA LEU A 298 -9.28 -2.03 -3.04
C LEU A 298 -9.14 -0.90 -4.05
N PHE A 299 -8.70 0.26 -3.55
CA PHE A 299 -8.38 1.41 -4.40
C PHE A 299 -6.96 1.30 -4.93
N SER A 300 -6.79 1.74 -6.17
CA SER A 300 -5.46 1.96 -6.76
C SER A 300 -4.68 3.06 -6.03
N PRO A 301 -3.33 3.05 -6.04
CA PRO A 301 -2.45 3.98 -5.30
C PRO A 301 -2.75 5.49 -5.41
N THR A 302 -3.29 5.98 -6.52
CA THR A 302 -3.71 7.36 -6.78
C THR A 302 -5.21 7.58 -6.56
N GLY A 303 -5.97 6.49 -6.40
CA GLY A 303 -7.42 6.50 -6.22
C GLY A 303 -8.22 6.61 -7.52
N ARG A 304 -7.59 6.47 -8.69
CA ARG A 304 -8.29 6.54 -9.98
C ARG A 304 -9.16 5.31 -10.25
N PHE A 305 -8.62 4.13 -10.01
CA PHE A 305 -9.32 2.86 -10.14
C PHE A 305 -9.72 2.31 -8.77
N VAL A 306 -10.81 1.55 -8.75
CA VAL A 306 -11.17 0.67 -7.64
C VAL A 306 -11.45 -0.70 -8.20
N LEU A 307 -11.04 -1.73 -7.47
CA LEU A 307 -11.50 -3.09 -7.72
C LEU A 307 -12.50 -3.51 -6.65
N VAL A 308 -13.49 -4.29 -7.07
CA VAL A 308 -14.46 -4.96 -6.20
C VAL A 308 -14.38 -6.44 -6.50
N ALA A 309 -14.01 -7.24 -5.51
CA ALA A 309 -13.66 -8.64 -5.70
C ALA A 309 -14.34 -9.58 -4.71
N GLY A 310 -14.44 -10.85 -5.10
CA GLY A 310 -14.89 -11.94 -4.23
C GLY A 310 -13.81 -13.01 -4.11
N PHE A 311 -13.13 -13.06 -2.97
CA PHE A 311 -12.05 -14.04 -2.68
C PHE A 311 -12.46 -15.05 -1.60
N GLY A 312 -11.65 -16.10 -1.41
CA GLY A 312 -11.83 -17.10 -0.35
C GLY A 312 -12.81 -18.19 -0.77
N ASN A 313 -14.05 -18.14 -0.27
CA ASN A 313 -15.10 -19.10 -0.64
C ASN A 313 -15.93 -18.65 -1.86
N LEU A 314 -15.55 -17.53 -2.48
CA LEU A 314 -16.21 -16.96 -3.65
C LEU A 314 -15.43 -17.30 -4.93
N ALA A 315 -16.06 -17.09 -6.09
CA ALA A 315 -15.55 -17.53 -7.40
C ALA A 315 -14.24 -16.85 -7.88
N GLY A 316 -13.71 -15.86 -7.16
CA GLY A 316 -12.44 -15.25 -7.55
C GLY A 316 -12.51 -14.10 -8.53
N GLN A 317 -13.73 -13.62 -8.78
CA GLN A 317 -13.97 -12.56 -9.73
C GLN A 317 -13.55 -11.20 -9.18
N VAL A 318 -12.85 -10.44 -10.01
CA VAL A 318 -12.38 -9.08 -9.73
C VAL A 318 -12.93 -8.14 -10.79
N ASP A 319 -13.80 -7.23 -10.39
CA ASP A 319 -14.30 -6.18 -11.27
C ASP A 319 -13.47 -4.91 -11.08
N VAL A 320 -12.93 -4.35 -12.16
CA VAL A 320 -12.15 -3.11 -12.13
C VAL A 320 -12.99 -1.96 -12.67
N TYR A 321 -13.07 -0.85 -11.94
CA TYR A 321 -13.84 0.34 -12.29
C TYR A 321 -12.94 1.59 -12.36
N ASP A 322 -13.20 2.49 -13.31
CA ASP A 322 -12.55 3.80 -13.44
C ASP A 322 -13.41 4.89 -12.79
N LEU A 323 -13.01 5.40 -11.63
CA LEU A 323 -13.74 6.46 -10.90
C LEU A 323 -13.72 7.79 -11.67
N SER A 324 -12.69 8.02 -12.48
CA SER A 324 -12.59 9.26 -13.28
C SER A 324 -13.56 9.28 -14.46
N LYS A 325 -14.16 8.13 -14.79
CA LYS A 325 -15.11 7.96 -15.90
C LYS A 325 -16.47 7.48 -15.38
N ASP A 326 -16.98 8.17 -14.36
CA ASP A 326 -18.29 7.91 -13.77
C ASP A 326 -18.48 6.45 -13.35
N TYR A 327 -17.50 5.92 -12.61
CA TYR A 327 -17.49 4.54 -12.10
C TYR A 327 -17.67 3.47 -13.20
N ARG A 328 -17.25 3.75 -14.44
CA ARG A 328 -17.36 2.81 -15.55
C ARG A 328 -16.53 1.55 -15.28
N LYS A 329 -17.17 0.38 -15.41
CA LYS A 329 -16.50 -0.92 -15.39
C LYS A 329 -15.57 -1.04 -16.61
N ILE A 330 -14.31 -1.33 -16.36
CA ILE A 330 -13.27 -1.55 -17.39
C ILE A 330 -13.29 -3.00 -17.82
N THR A 331 -13.22 -3.92 -16.85
CA THR A 331 -13.10 -5.36 -17.09
C THR A 331 -13.58 -6.15 -15.88
N THR A 332 -13.88 -7.43 -16.12
CA THR A 332 -13.91 -8.48 -15.10
C THR A 332 -12.66 -9.34 -15.29
N ILE A 333 -11.97 -9.70 -14.22
CA ILE A 333 -10.85 -10.63 -14.21
C ILE A 333 -11.26 -11.87 -13.44
N GLU A 334 -11.04 -13.04 -14.03
CA GLU A 334 -11.18 -14.33 -13.36
C GLU A 334 -9.84 -14.70 -12.73
N SER A 335 -9.64 -14.33 -11.47
CA SER A 335 -8.34 -14.49 -10.80
C SER A 335 -8.15 -15.87 -10.14
N GLY A 336 -9.22 -16.67 -10.03
CA GLY A 336 -9.22 -17.89 -9.21
C GLY A 336 -9.31 -17.53 -7.73
N ASN A 337 -8.67 -18.29 -6.83
CA ASN A 337 -8.79 -18.04 -5.38
C ASN A 337 -7.51 -17.48 -4.76
N PRO A 338 -7.07 -16.25 -5.13
CA PRO A 338 -5.84 -15.71 -4.59
C PRO A 338 -5.99 -15.35 -3.10
N SER A 339 -4.92 -15.61 -2.33
CA SER A 339 -4.79 -15.14 -0.95
C SER A 339 -4.26 -13.71 -0.85
N VAL A 340 -3.63 -13.21 -1.93
CA VAL A 340 -3.03 -11.88 -2.06
C VAL A 340 -3.57 -11.19 -3.30
N CYS A 341 -3.96 -9.92 -3.19
CA CYS A 341 -4.39 -9.09 -4.30
C CYS A 341 -3.88 -7.65 -4.09
N GLU A 342 -2.98 -7.17 -4.95
CA GLU A 342 -2.34 -5.87 -4.78
C GLU A 342 -2.19 -5.11 -6.10
N TRP A 343 -2.50 -3.82 -6.07
CA TRP A 343 -2.19 -2.90 -7.16
C TRP A 343 -0.69 -2.65 -7.26
N SER A 344 -0.17 -2.69 -8.48
CA SER A 344 1.17 -2.16 -8.77
C SER A 344 1.25 -0.66 -8.40
N PRO A 345 2.42 -0.15 -8.00
CA PRO A 345 2.56 1.25 -7.59
C PRO A 345 2.33 2.28 -8.70
N ASP A 346 2.31 1.85 -9.96
CA ASP A 346 2.00 2.64 -11.15
C ASP A 346 0.56 2.41 -11.66
N GLU A 347 -0.21 1.58 -10.96
CA GLU A 347 -1.62 1.27 -11.20
C GLU A 347 -1.95 0.57 -12.52
N ARG A 348 -0.93 0.17 -13.28
CA ARG A 348 -1.13 -0.47 -14.60
C ARG A 348 -1.39 -1.96 -14.48
N PHE A 349 -0.93 -2.56 -13.39
CA PHE A 349 -0.99 -3.99 -13.15
C PHE A 349 -1.64 -4.32 -11.81
N LEU A 350 -2.28 -5.48 -11.78
CA LEU A 350 -2.82 -6.13 -10.59
C LEU A 350 -2.06 -7.43 -10.38
N LEU A 351 -1.46 -7.58 -9.20
CA LEU A 351 -0.86 -8.83 -8.74
C LEU A 351 -1.91 -9.62 -7.97
N THR A 352 -2.08 -10.89 -8.33
CA THR A 352 -2.80 -11.85 -7.51
C THR A 352 -1.91 -13.05 -7.26
N ALA A 353 -1.92 -13.59 -6.05
CA ALA A 353 -1.13 -14.77 -5.73
C ALA A 353 -1.80 -15.65 -4.69
N THR A 354 -1.46 -16.93 -4.75
CA THR A 354 -1.87 -17.94 -3.79
C THR A 354 -0.65 -18.37 -3.00
N THR A 355 -0.70 -18.22 -1.68
CA THR A 355 0.46 -18.38 -0.80
C THR A 355 0.29 -19.51 0.24
N SER A 356 1.37 -20.26 0.44
CA SER A 356 1.56 -21.24 1.53
C SER A 356 1.96 -20.54 2.82
N PRO A 357 1.57 -21.05 4.01
CA PRO A 357 0.80 -22.28 4.25
C PRO A 357 -0.72 -22.10 4.24
N ARG A 358 -1.21 -20.87 3.99
CA ARG A 358 -2.64 -20.56 4.03
C ARG A 358 -3.43 -21.40 3.04
N LEU A 359 -2.96 -21.49 1.80
CA LEU A 359 -3.45 -22.40 0.78
C LEU A 359 -2.27 -23.24 0.32
N ARG A 360 -2.40 -24.57 0.35
CA ARG A 360 -1.33 -25.52 -0.01
C ARG A 360 -1.44 -26.06 -1.44
N VAL A 361 -2.38 -25.52 -2.21
CA VAL A 361 -2.65 -25.89 -3.60
C VAL A 361 -2.64 -24.63 -4.46
N ASP A 362 -2.38 -24.78 -5.75
CA ASP A 362 -2.37 -23.70 -6.76
C ASP A 362 -1.53 -22.49 -6.36
N ASN A 363 -0.42 -22.73 -5.65
CA ASN A 363 0.53 -21.69 -5.29
C ASN A 363 1.16 -21.11 -6.55
N GLY A 364 1.31 -19.79 -6.59
CA GLY A 364 1.79 -19.13 -7.78
C GLY A 364 1.39 -17.67 -7.85
N ILE A 365 1.88 -17.01 -8.90
CA ILE A 365 1.78 -15.58 -9.14
C ILE A 365 1.09 -15.37 -10.47
N ARG A 366 0.10 -14.47 -10.49
CA ARG A 366 -0.52 -13.93 -11.71
C ARG A 366 -0.46 -12.42 -11.69
N ILE A 367 -0.06 -11.84 -12.80
CA ILE A 367 -0.08 -10.39 -13.01
C ILE A 367 -1.00 -10.09 -14.18
N PHE A 368 -2.03 -9.29 -13.92
CA PHE A 368 -2.97 -8.81 -14.92
C PHE A 368 -2.68 -7.36 -15.23
N HIS A 369 -2.82 -6.95 -16.48
CA HIS A 369 -2.95 -5.53 -16.82
C HIS A 369 -4.34 -5.04 -16.38
N VAL A 370 -4.48 -3.74 -16.10
CA VAL A 370 -5.74 -3.11 -15.67
C VAL A 370 -6.89 -3.31 -16.66
N SER A 371 -6.59 -3.61 -17.94
CA SER A 371 -7.60 -3.96 -18.95
C SER A 371 -8.07 -5.42 -18.91
N GLY A 372 -7.49 -6.25 -18.04
CA GLY A 372 -7.91 -7.63 -17.79
C GLY A 372 -7.04 -8.71 -18.42
N SER A 373 -6.10 -8.36 -19.31
CA SER A 373 -5.19 -9.33 -19.92
C SER A 373 -4.13 -9.83 -18.94
N ILE A 374 -3.88 -11.14 -18.92
CA ILE A 374 -2.75 -11.72 -18.18
C ILE A 374 -1.44 -11.29 -18.86
N VAL A 375 -0.50 -10.79 -18.05
CA VAL A 375 0.83 -10.35 -18.47
C VAL A 375 1.91 -11.30 -17.96
N TYR A 376 1.67 -11.94 -16.80
CA TYR A 376 2.57 -12.90 -16.20
C TYR A 376 1.79 -13.98 -15.47
N ASN A 377 2.24 -15.23 -15.57
CA ASN A 377 1.74 -16.35 -14.77
C ASN A 377 2.91 -17.30 -14.49
N GLU A 378 3.10 -17.64 -13.22
CA GLU A 378 4.09 -18.61 -12.78
C GLU A 378 3.51 -19.44 -11.65
N ASP A 379 3.44 -20.76 -11.87
CA ASP A 379 3.02 -21.71 -10.85
C ASP A 379 4.24 -22.09 -10.01
N MET A 380 4.01 -22.25 -8.70
CA MET A 380 5.07 -22.55 -7.74
C MET A 380 4.61 -23.68 -6.82
N VAL A 381 5.54 -24.53 -6.40
CA VAL A 381 5.23 -25.60 -5.44
C VAL A 381 4.83 -24.98 -4.10
N GLU A 382 5.61 -24.01 -3.61
CA GLU A 382 5.31 -23.24 -2.41
C GLU A 382 5.67 -21.78 -2.65
N LEU A 383 4.72 -20.88 -2.44
CA LEU A 383 4.94 -19.44 -2.47
C LEU A 383 4.62 -18.88 -1.09
N TYR A 384 5.62 -18.41 -0.34
CA TYR A 384 5.41 -17.90 1.02
C TYR A 384 4.98 -16.44 1.06
N HIS A 385 5.55 -15.61 0.19
CA HIS A 385 5.27 -14.18 0.16
C HIS A 385 5.55 -13.59 -1.22
N VAL A 386 4.73 -12.64 -1.63
CA VAL A 386 4.94 -11.82 -2.84
C VAL A 386 4.39 -10.43 -2.57
N ALA A 387 5.06 -9.41 -3.11
CA ALA A 387 4.60 -8.03 -3.02
C ALA A 387 5.30 -7.20 -4.10
N TRP A 388 4.68 -6.07 -4.45
CA TRP A 388 5.32 -5.10 -5.32
C TRP A 388 6.49 -4.40 -4.61
N PRO A 389 7.58 -4.06 -5.31
CA PRO A 389 8.58 -3.17 -4.74
C PRO A 389 7.92 -1.81 -4.44
N PRO A 390 8.18 -1.21 -3.27
CA PRO A 390 7.60 0.09 -2.95
C PRO A 390 8.14 1.15 -3.93
N ARG A 391 7.27 2.11 -4.32
CA ARG A 391 7.66 3.17 -5.26
C ARG A 391 8.78 4.03 -4.67
N ALA A 392 9.91 4.10 -5.35
CA ALA A 392 10.92 5.12 -5.08
C ALA A 392 10.25 6.51 -5.26
N ARG A 393 10.33 7.37 -4.24
CA ARG A 393 9.86 8.76 -4.33
C ARG A 393 10.82 9.56 -5.21
N GLY A 394 10.84 9.27 -6.51
CA GLY A 394 11.50 10.06 -7.54
C GLY A 394 10.46 10.76 -8.42
N PRO A 395 10.82 11.88 -9.07
CA PRO A 395 9.93 12.53 -10.01
C PRO A 395 9.49 11.52 -11.06
N THR A 396 8.18 11.41 -11.26
CA THR A 396 7.57 10.58 -12.31
C THR A 396 8.15 11.04 -13.64
N ARG A 397 9.18 10.34 -14.13
CA ARG A 397 9.52 10.42 -15.54
C ARG A 397 8.34 9.81 -16.26
N SER A 398 7.50 10.67 -16.83
CA SER A 398 6.62 10.25 -17.91
C SER A 398 7.47 9.43 -18.88
N PRO A 399 7.02 8.25 -19.32
CA PRO A 399 7.75 7.56 -20.36
C PRO A 399 7.76 8.50 -21.56
N THR A 400 8.93 9.07 -21.88
CA THR A 400 9.18 9.68 -23.18
C THR A 400 8.91 8.56 -24.16
N ARG A 401 7.72 8.60 -24.77
CA ARG A 401 7.39 7.76 -25.91
C ARG A 401 8.43 8.11 -26.96
N SER A 402 9.49 7.31 -27.05
CA SER A 402 10.38 7.36 -28.20
C SER A 402 9.46 7.10 -29.38
N ARG A 403 9.32 8.13 -30.22
CA ARG A 403 8.56 8.06 -31.46
C ARG A 403 9.36 7.10 -32.33
N GLN A 404 9.13 5.79 -32.20
CA GLN A 404 9.61 4.84 -33.17
C GLN A 404 8.96 5.25 -34.49
N ARG A 405 9.82 5.70 -35.40
CA ARG A 405 9.45 6.00 -36.77
C ARG A 405 8.92 4.69 -37.36
N PRO A 406 7.74 4.67 -38.00
CA PRO A 406 7.27 3.46 -38.64
C PRO A 406 8.33 3.00 -39.65
N PRO A 407 8.58 1.68 -39.78
CA PRO A 407 9.50 1.18 -40.79
C PRO A 407 9.01 1.63 -42.17
N SER A 408 9.93 2.15 -43.00
CA SER A 408 9.62 2.47 -44.39
C SER A 408 9.11 1.21 -45.11
N PRO A 409 8.10 1.33 -45.99
CA PRO A 409 7.64 0.18 -46.77
C PRO A 409 8.81 -0.36 -47.60
N LEU A 410 9.03 -1.68 -47.50
CA LEU A 410 9.93 -2.41 -48.39
C LEU A 410 9.47 -2.22 -49.84
N ALA A 411 10.38 -1.78 -50.72
CA ALA A 411 10.10 -1.68 -52.14
C ALA A 411 9.77 -3.07 -52.72
N PRO A 412 8.79 -3.19 -53.64
CA PRO A 412 8.41 -4.48 -54.20
C PRO A 412 9.54 -5.06 -55.06
N THR A 413 9.95 -6.29 -54.77
CA THR A 413 10.90 -7.05 -55.57
C THR A 413 10.28 -7.48 -56.89
N ALA A 414 10.94 -7.13 -58.00
CA ALA A 414 10.51 -7.51 -59.34
C ALA A 414 10.58 -9.04 -59.55
N PRO A 415 9.63 -9.64 -60.31
CA PRO A 415 9.60 -11.08 -60.55
C PRO A 415 10.79 -11.59 -61.39
N PRO A 416 11.10 -12.90 -61.35
CA PRO A 416 12.41 -13.46 -61.75
C PRO A 416 12.75 -13.41 -63.24
N GLY A 417 11.85 -12.90 -64.09
CA GLY A 417 12.00 -12.89 -65.56
C GLY A 417 12.51 -11.59 -66.18
N ALA A 418 12.80 -10.55 -65.38
CA ALA A 418 13.17 -9.22 -65.89
C ALA A 418 14.48 -8.67 -65.28
N ARG A 419 15.47 -9.54 -65.03
CA ARG A 419 16.83 -9.10 -64.72
C ARG A 419 17.64 -8.99 -66.01
N GLY A 420 17.99 -7.77 -66.42
CA GLY A 420 19.01 -7.53 -67.44
C GLY A 420 18.59 -6.83 -68.72
N THR A 421 17.36 -6.32 -68.83
CA THR A 421 16.96 -5.46 -69.96
C THR A 421 16.87 -4.00 -69.52
N SER A 422 17.53 -3.10 -70.26
CA SER A 422 17.44 -1.66 -70.06
C SER A 422 16.01 -1.18 -70.34
N THR A 423 15.46 -0.39 -69.43
CA THR A 423 14.17 0.29 -69.61
C THR A 423 14.22 1.19 -70.85
N PRO A 424 13.28 1.11 -71.80
CA PRO A 424 13.23 2.03 -72.93
C PRO A 424 12.88 3.46 -72.46
N LEU A 425 13.51 4.46 -73.09
CA LEU A 425 13.50 5.90 -72.79
C LEU A 425 12.12 6.60 -72.85
N HIS A 426 11.02 5.86 -72.94
CA HIS A 426 9.66 6.43 -73.03
C HIS A 426 9.00 6.66 -71.65
N PHE A 427 9.67 6.31 -70.56
CA PHE A 427 9.13 6.45 -69.19
C PHE A 427 9.96 7.33 -68.25
N GLU A 428 10.86 8.17 -68.77
CA GLU A 428 11.40 9.27 -67.97
C GLU A 428 10.37 10.42 -67.94
N ARG A 429 9.83 10.69 -66.75
CA ARG A 429 9.25 12.00 -66.43
C ARG A 429 10.33 12.79 -65.69
N ASP A 430 10.74 13.87 -66.34
CA ASP A 430 11.49 14.97 -65.76
C ASP A 430 10.81 15.46 -64.48
N ASP A 431 11.59 15.63 -63.41
CA ASP A 431 11.58 16.82 -62.55
C ASP A 431 12.49 16.62 -61.32
N GLN A 432 13.77 16.91 -61.50
CA GLN A 432 14.60 17.43 -60.41
C GLN A 432 15.74 18.28 -60.96
N VAL A 433 15.56 19.61 -60.94
CA VAL A 433 16.68 20.55 -61.00
C VAL A 433 16.42 21.69 -60.01
N ALA A 434 17.21 21.75 -58.96
CA ALA A 434 17.52 23.01 -58.29
C ALA A 434 18.60 23.73 -59.10
N PRO A 435 18.60 25.07 -59.15
CA PRO A 435 19.87 25.75 -58.92
C PRO A 435 19.78 27.06 -58.11
N ASN A 436 20.94 27.38 -57.54
CA ASN A 436 21.31 28.56 -56.79
C ASN A 436 21.51 29.82 -57.66
N SER A 437 21.35 30.99 -57.01
CA SER A 437 22.22 32.20 -57.06
C SER A 437 21.69 33.53 -57.64
N ARG A 438 21.79 34.55 -56.76
CA ARG A 438 22.13 36.00 -56.94
C ARG A 438 21.31 36.87 -57.92
N SER A 439 20.66 37.92 -57.40
CA SER A 439 21.20 39.30 -57.35
C SER A 439 20.17 40.34 -56.87
N SER A 440 20.73 41.43 -56.35
CA SER A 440 20.17 42.69 -55.84
C SER A 440 18.94 43.28 -56.55
N THR A 441 18.08 44.01 -55.80
CA THR A 441 17.66 45.41 -56.07
C THR A 441 16.76 45.97 -54.93
N THR A 442 17.34 46.93 -54.18
CA THR A 442 16.77 48.23 -53.71
C THR A 442 15.65 48.29 -52.65
N ARG A 443 15.99 48.99 -51.55
CA ARG A 443 15.13 49.57 -50.49
C ARG A 443 14.47 50.88 -50.96
N PRO A 444 13.39 51.34 -50.31
CA PRO A 444 13.53 52.46 -49.35
C PRO A 444 12.83 52.15 -48.02
N SER A 445 13.43 52.40 -46.85
CA SER A 445 13.28 53.61 -45.98
C SER A 445 11.81 53.97 -45.75
N THR A 446 11.24 53.85 -44.55
CA THR A 446 11.35 54.71 -43.34
C THR A 446 10.46 54.04 -42.26
N GLY A 447 10.64 54.09 -40.95
CA GLY A 447 11.39 54.96 -40.06
C GLY A 447 11.30 54.41 -38.61
N THR A 448 11.87 55.19 -37.71
CA THR A 448 12.51 54.82 -36.44
C THR A 448 11.60 54.99 -35.21
N ARG A 449 12.01 54.34 -34.09
CA ARG A 449 11.76 54.70 -32.66
C ARG A 449 10.34 54.45 -32.11
N SER A 450 10.10 54.11 -30.84
CA SER A 450 10.91 54.03 -29.60
C SER A 450 10.25 53.10 -28.57
N ALA A 451 11.01 52.77 -27.52
CA ALA A 451 10.58 52.13 -26.29
C ALA A 451 9.65 52.99 -25.39
N ALA A 452 8.85 52.33 -24.54
CA ALA A 452 8.43 52.69 -23.15
C ALA A 452 7.42 51.60 -22.70
N ARG A 453 7.56 50.84 -21.61
CA ARG A 453 7.68 51.10 -20.15
C ARG A 453 6.41 51.69 -19.50
N ARG A 454 5.81 50.88 -18.60
CA ARG A 454 4.74 51.14 -17.59
C ARG A 454 3.34 51.43 -18.16
N ALA A 455 2.23 51.04 -17.52
CA ALA A 455 1.94 50.72 -16.12
C ALA A 455 1.20 49.38 -15.93
#